data_AF-A0A7V2JD84-F1
#
_entry.id   AF-A0A7V2JD84-F1
#
_cell.length_a   1.000
_cell.length_b   1.000
_cell.length_c   1.000
_cell.angle_alpha   90.00
_cell.angle_beta   90.00
_cell.angle_gamma   90.00
#
_symmetry.space_group_name_H-M   'P 1'
#
loop_
_entity.id
_entity.type
_entity.pdbx_description
1 polymer ?
#
loop_
_entity_poly.entity_id
_entity_poly.type
_entity_poly.pdbx_seq_one_letter_code
_entity_poly.pdbx_strand_id
1 'polypeptide(L)'
;MPNHQTHFTIGLLFYPAIFLVWNLIFNFIGSDYVNFFNMKDIAISIFIYGIGTILPDVDIQSSLIHRVVRNLFIIPGVVCLVYYLLKKYLLGNFVFHESIVLIIETIAMYMAVLIGFMSGWLFSKSVKHRGFLHSPLAALLYGGVVFGSLALFQFEVEDAIFLAIMAASSYFIHIVTDFVSPLFRRGK
;
A
#
# COMPACT_ATOMS: atom_id res chain seq x y z
N MET A 1 -15.79 6.02 13.80
CA MET A 1 -15.05 4.79 13.45
C MET A 1 -14.24 4.33 14.66
N PRO A 2 -13.79 3.07 14.69
CA PRO A 2 -12.67 2.66 15.53
C PRO A 2 -11.46 3.55 15.23
N ASN A 3 -10.53 3.65 16.17
CA ASN A 3 -9.27 4.32 15.89
C ASN A 3 -8.33 3.37 15.12
N HIS A 4 -7.32 3.93 14.45
CA HIS A 4 -6.30 3.17 13.73
C HIS A 4 -5.66 2.04 14.56
N GLN A 5 -5.45 2.27 15.87
CA GLN A 5 -4.93 1.23 16.77
C GLN A 5 -5.89 0.05 16.91
N THR A 6 -7.20 0.29 16.89
CA THR A 6 -8.22 -0.77 16.96
C THR A 6 -8.17 -1.64 15.71
N HIS A 7 -8.12 -1.04 14.52
CA HIS A 7 -8.02 -1.80 13.26
C HIS A 7 -6.75 -2.65 13.20
N PHE A 8 -5.61 -2.06 13.58
CA PHE A 8 -4.35 -2.79 13.64
C PHE A 8 -4.39 -3.96 14.65
N THR A 9 -4.90 -3.71 15.86
CA THR A 9 -4.96 -4.72 16.92
C THR A 9 -5.89 -5.87 16.55
N ILE A 10 -7.12 -5.55 16.10
CA ILE A 10 -8.09 -6.57 15.67
C ILE A 10 -7.50 -7.37 14.51
N GLY A 11 -6.94 -6.70 13.51
CA GLY A 11 -6.28 -7.39 12.42
C GLY A 11 -5.21 -8.37 12.91
N LEU A 12 -4.24 -7.90 13.69
CA LEU A 12 -3.16 -8.76 14.19
C LEU A 12 -3.67 -9.94 15.02
N LEU A 13 -4.76 -9.79 15.77
CA LEU A 13 -5.40 -10.89 16.49
C LEU A 13 -6.04 -11.93 15.56
N PHE A 14 -6.48 -11.53 14.36
CA PHE A 14 -7.03 -12.43 13.35
C PHE A 14 -5.95 -13.08 12.46
N TYR A 15 -4.71 -12.59 12.48
CA TYR A 15 -3.60 -13.17 11.70
C TYR A 15 -3.46 -14.69 11.92
N PRO A 16 -3.41 -15.23 13.15
CA PRO A 16 -3.26 -16.68 13.36
C PRO A 16 -4.41 -17.50 12.79
N ALA A 17 -5.64 -16.96 12.79
CA ALA A 17 -6.80 -17.64 12.22
C ALA A 17 -6.69 -17.75 10.69
N ILE A 18 -6.27 -16.67 10.01
CA ILE A 18 -6.03 -16.69 8.56
C ILE A 18 -4.88 -17.63 8.22
N PHE A 19 -3.80 -17.60 9.00
CA PHE A 19 -2.66 -18.50 8.84
C PHE A 19 -3.08 -19.97 9.00
N LEU A 20 -3.92 -20.29 9.98
CA LEU A 20 -4.47 -21.63 10.16
C LEU A 20 -5.30 -22.08 8.95
N VAL A 21 -6.19 -21.22 8.45
CA VAL A 21 -7.02 -21.52 7.26
C VAL A 21 -6.13 -21.83 6.05
N TRP A 22 -5.06 -21.05 5.83
CA TRP A 22 -4.10 -21.33 4.77
C TRP A 22 -3.47 -22.73 4.89
N ASN A 23 -2.96 -23.07 6.07
CA ASN A 23 -2.36 -24.38 6.32
C ASN A 23 -3.36 -25.53 6.12
N LEU A 24 -4.61 -25.36 6.54
CA LEU A 24 -5.66 -26.36 6.33
C LEU A 24 -5.95 -26.58 4.84
N ILE A 25 -6.00 -25.50 4.05
CA ILE A 25 -6.23 -25.59 2.59
C ILE A 25 -5.11 -26.36 1.91
N PHE A 26 -3.84 -26.04 2.19
CA PHE A 26 -2.70 -26.69 1.53
C PHE A 26 -2.49 -28.13 1.99
N ASN A 27 -2.77 -28.42 3.26
CA ASN A 27 -2.78 -29.79 3.77
C ASN A 27 -3.87 -30.62 3.06
N PHE A 28 -5.06 -30.04 2.84
CA PHE A 28 -6.15 -30.71 2.13
C PHE A 28 -5.84 -31.00 0.65
N ILE A 29 -5.11 -30.09 -0.01
CA ILE A 29 -4.71 -30.24 -1.42
C ILE A 29 -3.52 -31.23 -1.56
N GLY A 30 -2.96 -31.71 -0.44
CA GLY A 30 -1.83 -32.64 -0.44
C GLY A 30 -0.53 -31.99 -0.90
N SER A 31 -0.39 -30.68 -0.73
CA SER A 31 0.82 -29.96 -1.06
C SER A 31 1.81 -30.00 0.10
N ASP A 32 3.06 -30.38 -0.18
CA ASP A 32 4.15 -30.37 0.80
C ASP A 32 4.51 -28.95 1.29
N TYR A 33 3.95 -27.91 0.65
CA TYR A 33 4.19 -26.49 0.95
C TYR A 33 3.96 -26.10 2.41
N VAL A 34 3.06 -26.79 3.13
CA VAL A 34 2.78 -26.56 4.56
C VAL A 34 4.04 -26.71 5.44
N ASN A 35 5.05 -27.47 4.98
CA ASN A 35 6.27 -27.72 5.74
C ASN A 35 7.40 -26.69 5.51
N PHE A 36 7.19 -25.65 4.70
CA PHE A 36 8.29 -24.82 4.18
C PHE A 36 8.33 -23.35 4.61
N PHE A 37 7.38 -22.87 5.43
CA PHE A 37 7.47 -21.48 5.89
C PHE A 37 8.72 -21.26 6.73
N ASN A 38 9.70 -20.58 6.15
CA ASN A 38 10.85 -20.12 6.88
C ASN A 38 10.46 -18.88 7.71
N MET A 39 11.30 -18.50 8.68
CA MET A 39 11.01 -17.33 9.53
C MET A 39 10.88 -16.02 8.74
N LYS A 40 11.55 -15.91 7.58
CA LYS A 40 11.50 -14.72 6.73
C LYS A 40 10.11 -14.56 6.12
N ASP A 41 9.49 -15.63 5.63
CA ASP A 41 8.17 -15.57 4.99
C ASP A 41 7.08 -15.22 6.02
N ILE A 42 7.20 -15.78 7.23
CA ILE A 42 6.33 -15.42 8.36
C ILE A 42 6.51 -13.93 8.70
N ALA A 43 7.75 -13.45 8.84
CA ALA A 43 8.01 -12.05 9.17
C ALA A 43 7.47 -11.08 8.10
N ILE A 44 7.70 -11.39 6.81
CA ILE A 44 7.19 -10.61 5.69
C ILE A 44 5.66 -10.63 5.69
N SER A 45 5.04 -11.79 5.93
CA SER A 45 3.58 -11.91 5.96
C SER A 45 2.96 -11.11 7.08
N ILE A 46 3.53 -11.10 8.28
CA ILE A 46 3.06 -10.28 9.41
C ILE A 46 3.16 -8.79 9.05
N PHE A 47 4.26 -8.38 8.43
CA PHE A 47 4.46 -6.99 8.01
C PHE A 47 3.43 -6.55 6.95
N ILE A 48 3.27 -7.33 5.88
CA ILE A 48 2.29 -7.07 4.82
C ILE A 48 0.87 -7.06 5.38
N TYR A 49 0.55 -8.04 6.22
CA TYR A 49 -0.73 -8.14 6.88
C TYR A 49 -1.00 -6.90 7.75
N GLY A 50 -0.03 -6.49 8.58
CA GLY A 50 -0.11 -5.29 9.39
C GLY A 50 -0.39 -4.04 8.55
N ILE A 51 0.29 -3.85 7.42
CA ILE A 51 0.01 -2.75 6.49
C ILE A 51 -1.43 -2.81 5.97
N GLY A 52 -1.89 -3.98 5.52
CA GLY A 52 -3.25 -4.14 5.00
C GLY A 52 -4.34 -3.76 6.00
N THR A 53 -4.11 -3.97 7.31
CA THR A 53 -5.07 -3.58 8.35
C THR A 53 -5.25 -2.07 8.52
N ILE A 54 -4.28 -1.26 8.09
CA ILE A 54 -4.28 0.20 8.27
C ILE A 54 -4.36 0.95 6.94
N LEU A 55 -4.06 0.29 5.83
CA LEU A 55 -4.03 0.91 4.51
C LEU A 55 -5.34 1.62 4.11
N PRO A 56 -6.54 1.10 4.45
CA PRO A 56 -7.80 1.80 4.12
C PRO A 56 -7.92 3.17 4.80
N ASP A 57 -7.35 3.33 6.01
CA ASP A 57 -7.33 4.60 6.75
C ASP A 57 -6.47 5.70 6.09
N VAL A 58 -5.87 5.43 4.93
CA VAL A 58 -5.23 6.46 4.09
C VAL A 58 -6.23 7.53 3.63
N ASP A 59 -7.53 7.26 3.72
CA ASP A 59 -8.57 8.25 3.46
C ASP A 59 -8.79 9.25 4.62
N ILE A 60 -8.29 8.95 5.81
CA ILE A 60 -8.32 9.83 6.97
C ILE A 60 -7.09 10.73 6.93
N GLN A 61 -7.27 12.02 6.60
CA GLN A 61 -6.14 12.97 6.47
C GLN A 61 -5.24 13.08 7.72
N SER A 62 -5.79 12.84 8.90
CA SER A 62 -5.06 12.87 10.17
C SER A 62 -4.33 11.56 10.50
N SER A 63 -4.50 10.49 9.72
CA SER A 63 -3.84 9.21 9.97
C SER A 63 -2.36 9.25 9.63
N LEU A 64 -1.57 8.41 10.30
CA LEU A 64 -0.14 8.25 10.01
C LEU A 64 0.05 7.74 8.58
N ILE A 65 -0.75 6.73 8.18
CA ILE A 65 -0.68 6.13 6.85
C ILE A 65 -0.98 7.14 5.75
N HIS A 66 -1.94 8.05 5.94
CA HIS A 66 -2.20 9.15 5.00
C HIS A 66 -0.97 10.03 4.82
N ARG A 67 -0.35 10.47 5.92
CA ARG A 67 0.86 11.30 5.87
C ARG A 67 2.02 10.57 5.22
N VAL A 68 2.20 9.28 5.51
CA VAL A 68 3.24 8.44 4.91
C VAL A 68 3.03 8.32 3.40
N VAL A 69 1.85 7.88 2.95
CA VAL A 69 1.52 7.75 1.53
C VAL A 69 1.68 9.08 0.80
N ARG A 70 1.13 10.16 1.35
CA ARG A 70 1.21 11.49 0.75
C ARG A 70 2.66 12.00 0.67
N ASN A 71 3.37 12.03 1.80
CA ASN A 71 4.64 12.76 1.92
C ASN A 71 5.86 11.93 1.51
N LEU A 72 5.80 10.59 1.61
CA LEU A 72 6.94 9.72 1.29
C LEU A 72 6.79 9.02 -0.05
N PHE A 73 5.56 8.83 -0.55
CA PHE A 73 5.34 8.13 -1.83
C PHE A 73 4.85 9.08 -2.92
N ILE A 74 3.73 9.77 -2.70
CA ILE A 74 3.10 10.57 -3.76
C ILE A 74 3.94 11.79 -4.10
N ILE A 75 4.30 12.62 -3.12
CA ILE A 75 5.08 13.82 -3.39
C ILE A 75 6.43 13.42 -4.03
N PRO A 76 7.30 12.59 -3.40
CA PRO A 76 8.60 12.28 -3.98
C PRO A 76 8.50 11.53 -5.31
N GLY A 77 7.55 10.60 -5.45
CA GLY A 77 7.35 9.85 -6.68
C GLY A 77 6.99 10.76 -7.86
N VAL A 78 6.09 11.72 -7.65
CA VAL A 78 5.75 12.72 -8.67
C VAL A 78 6.92 13.66 -8.95
N VAL A 79 7.66 14.10 -7.93
CA VAL A 79 8.87 14.91 -8.13
C VAL A 79 9.86 14.17 -9.03
N CYS A 80 10.19 12.92 -8.71
CA CYS A 80 11.11 12.12 -9.50
C CYS A 80 10.63 11.93 -10.95
N LEU A 81 9.34 11.59 -11.13
CA LEU A 81 8.76 11.42 -12.46
C LEU A 81 8.80 12.70 -13.29
N VAL A 82 8.34 13.81 -12.72
CA VAL A 82 8.28 15.09 -13.42
C VAL A 82 9.69 15.60 -13.74
N TYR A 83 10.62 15.51 -12.78
CA TYR A 83 12.01 15.87 -13.01
C TYR A 83 12.66 15.02 -14.12
N TYR A 84 12.43 13.70 -14.12
CA TYR A 84 12.90 12.81 -15.17
C TYR A 84 12.35 13.21 -16.55
N LEU A 85 11.04 13.48 -16.65
CA LEU A 85 10.41 13.89 -17.91
C LEU A 85 10.96 15.24 -18.38
N LEU A 86 11.04 16.24 -17.51
CA LEU A 86 11.61 17.55 -17.84
C LEU A 86 13.06 17.43 -18.32
N LYS A 87 13.89 16.66 -17.62
CA LYS A 87 15.28 16.40 -18.03
C LYS A 87 15.34 15.74 -19.40
N LYS A 88 14.55 14.69 -19.62
CA LYS A 88 14.51 13.97 -20.90
C LYS A 88 14.10 14.87 -22.07
N TYR A 89 13.06 15.69 -21.91
CA TYR A 89 12.49 16.47 -23.00
C TYR A 89 13.13 17.85 -23.19
N LEU A 90 13.62 18.50 -22.13
CA LEU A 90 14.24 19.82 -22.20
C LEU A 90 15.75 19.77 -22.43
N LEU A 91 16.46 18.82 -21.80
CA LEU A 91 17.93 18.76 -21.86
C LEU A 91 18.43 17.68 -22.83
N GLY A 92 17.64 16.63 -23.07
CA GLY A 92 18.01 15.56 -24.01
C GLY A 92 18.00 15.97 -25.49
N ASN A 93 17.30 17.07 -25.83
CA ASN A 93 17.04 17.46 -27.22
C ASN A 93 17.82 18.70 -27.69
N PHE A 94 18.59 19.34 -26.81
CA PHE A 94 19.24 20.62 -27.09
C PHE A 94 20.66 20.66 -26.51
N VAL A 95 21.60 21.24 -27.25
CA VAL A 95 22.97 21.47 -26.78
C VAL A 95 23.03 22.86 -26.15
N PHE A 96 23.25 22.91 -24.84
CA PHE A 96 23.37 24.15 -24.08
C PHE A 96 24.77 24.29 -23.48
N HIS A 97 25.17 25.54 -23.21
CA HIS A 97 26.34 25.82 -22.37
C HIS A 97 26.09 25.35 -20.93
N GLU A 98 27.13 24.86 -20.23
CA GLU A 98 27.01 24.24 -18.90
C GLU A 98 26.29 25.13 -17.88
N SER A 99 26.57 26.43 -17.87
CA SER A 99 25.91 27.39 -16.99
C SER A 99 24.40 27.50 -17.23
N ILE A 100 23.95 27.32 -18.48
CA ILE A 100 22.53 27.33 -18.85
C ILE A 100 21.88 26.01 -18.43
N VAL A 101 22.58 24.88 -18.59
CA VAL A 101 22.12 23.57 -18.12
C VAL A 101 21.82 23.60 -16.62
N LEU A 102 22.72 24.17 -15.82
CA LEU A 102 22.54 24.28 -14.36
C LEU A 102 21.27 25.07 -13.98
N ILE A 103 21.00 26.18 -14.67
CA ILE A 103 19.81 27.00 -14.46
C ILE A 103 18.56 26.21 -14.83
N ILE A 104 18.55 25.54 -15.98
CA ILE A 104 17.41 24.73 -16.44
C ILE A 104 17.15 23.57 -15.47
N GLU A 105 18.17 22.85 -15.02
CA GLU A 105 18.01 21.75 -14.04
C GLU A 105 17.44 22.26 -12.72
N THR A 106 17.88 23.42 -12.26
CA THR A 106 17.38 24.05 -11.03
C THR A 106 15.89 24.41 -11.19
N ILE A 107 15.51 25.06 -12.30
CA ILE A 107 14.11 25.39 -12.60
C ILE A 107 13.27 24.12 -12.71
N ALA A 108 13.77 23.08 -13.39
CA ALA A 108 13.08 21.81 -13.53
C ALA A 108 12.83 21.13 -12.17
N MET A 109 13.81 21.18 -11.26
CA MET A 109 13.65 20.69 -9.90
C MET A 109 12.57 21.46 -9.13
N TYR A 110 12.58 22.80 -9.17
CA TYR A 110 11.54 23.61 -8.52
C TYR A 110 10.14 23.30 -9.07
N MET A 111 10.00 23.20 -10.39
CA MET A 111 8.72 22.82 -11.03
C MET A 111 8.27 21.42 -10.60
N ALA A 112 9.19 20.45 -10.59
CA ALA A 112 8.90 19.09 -10.15
C ALA A 112 8.42 19.06 -8.69
N VAL A 113 9.10 19.77 -7.79
CA VAL A 113 8.72 19.91 -6.38
C VAL A 113 7.32 20.52 -6.25
N LEU A 114 7.06 21.62 -6.96
CA LEU A 114 5.74 22.27 -6.93
C LEU A 114 4.63 21.32 -7.39
N ILE A 115 4.82 20.63 -8.51
CA ILE A 115 3.85 19.65 -9.05
C ILE A 115 3.68 18.47 -8.08
N GLY A 116 4.75 18.01 -7.44
CA GLY A 116 4.70 16.99 -6.40
C GLY A 116 3.81 17.41 -5.23
N PHE A 117 4.02 18.60 -4.68
CA PHE A 117 3.18 19.14 -3.60
C PHE A 117 1.72 19.34 -4.03
N MET A 118 1.49 19.87 -5.23
CA MET A 118 0.14 19.99 -5.80
C MET A 118 -0.54 18.63 -5.91
N SER A 119 0.18 17.60 -6.35
CA SER A 119 -0.33 16.23 -6.47
C SER A 119 -0.65 15.62 -5.10
N GLY A 120 0.22 15.82 -4.10
CA GLY A 120 -0.06 15.41 -2.73
C GLY A 120 -1.26 16.13 -2.11
N TRP A 121 -1.48 17.40 -2.45
CA TRP A 121 -2.68 18.14 -2.05
C TRP A 121 -3.94 17.60 -2.74
N LEU A 122 -3.88 17.37 -4.07
CA LEU A 122 -4.98 16.77 -4.83
C LEU A 122 -5.33 15.38 -4.30
N PHE A 123 -4.34 14.53 -4.03
CA PHE A 123 -4.54 13.24 -3.37
C PHE A 123 -5.35 13.40 -2.08
N SER A 124 -4.95 14.33 -1.22
CA SER A 124 -5.64 14.56 0.06
C SER A 124 -7.11 14.96 -0.10
N LYS A 125 -7.45 15.63 -1.21
CA LYS A 125 -8.82 16.04 -1.55
C LYS A 125 -9.62 14.95 -2.26
N SER A 126 -8.96 14.09 -3.02
CA SER A 126 -9.60 13.06 -3.83
C SER A 126 -9.95 11.81 -3.04
N VAL A 127 -9.17 11.46 -2.01
CA VAL A 127 -9.46 10.29 -1.19
C VAL A 127 -10.58 10.64 -0.21
N LYS A 128 -11.76 10.03 -0.44
CA LYS A 128 -12.95 10.19 0.41
C LYS A 128 -13.03 9.10 1.45
N HIS A 129 -13.38 9.48 2.67
CA HIS A 129 -13.63 8.53 3.74
C HIS A 129 -14.79 7.58 3.38
N ARG A 130 -14.59 6.26 3.45
CA ARG A 130 -15.54 5.23 3.01
C ARG A 130 -15.86 5.25 1.50
N GLY A 131 -14.92 5.73 0.70
CA GLY A 131 -14.98 5.62 -0.76
C GLY A 131 -14.59 4.22 -1.24
N PHE A 132 -14.00 4.17 -2.44
CA PHE A 132 -13.52 2.93 -3.07
C PHE A 132 -12.63 2.08 -2.15
N LEU A 133 -11.82 2.72 -1.30
CA LEU A 133 -10.90 2.06 -0.36
C LEU A 133 -11.59 1.25 0.75
N HIS A 134 -12.91 1.40 0.94
CA HIS A 134 -13.67 0.54 1.85
C HIS A 134 -14.50 -0.51 1.10
N SER A 135 -14.12 -0.87 -0.13
CA SER A 135 -14.80 -1.90 -0.92
C SER A 135 -14.06 -3.24 -0.91
N PRO A 136 -14.79 -4.38 -1.00
CA PRO A 136 -14.19 -5.70 -1.23
C PRO A 136 -13.24 -5.73 -2.43
N LEU A 137 -13.55 -4.96 -3.48
CA LEU A 137 -12.71 -4.87 -4.67
C LEU A 137 -11.36 -4.24 -4.37
N ALA A 138 -11.29 -3.21 -3.51
CA ALA A 138 -10.01 -2.62 -3.11
C ALA A 138 -9.12 -3.61 -2.34
N ALA A 139 -9.71 -4.46 -1.50
CA ALA A 139 -8.97 -5.53 -0.81
C ALA A 139 -8.36 -6.54 -1.80
N LEU A 140 -9.13 -6.96 -2.81
CA LEU A 140 -8.64 -7.86 -3.87
C LEU A 140 -7.55 -7.21 -4.71
N LEU A 141 -7.72 -5.94 -5.07
CA LEU A 141 -6.69 -5.20 -5.81
C LEU A 141 -5.40 -5.05 -5.00
N TYR A 142 -5.50 -4.81 -3.69
CA TYR A 142 -4.32 -4.76 -2.82
C TYR A 142 -3.58 -6.10 -2.83
N GLY A 143 -4.30 -7.22 -2.67
CA GLY A 143 -3.71 -8.56 -2.83
C GLY A 143 -3.07 -8.78 -4.20
N GLY A 144 -3.75 -8.39 -5.28
CA GLY A 144 -3.23 -8.49 -6.64
C GLY A 144 -1.97 -7.65 -6.89
N VAL A 145 -1.91 -6.44 -6.33
CA VAL A 145 -0.71 -5.59 -6.37
C VAL A 145 0.44 -6.26 -5.60
N VAL A 146 0.19 -6.83 -4.43
CA VAL A 146 1.20 -7.58 -3.67
C VAL A 146 1.71 -8.78 -4.48
N PHE A 147 0.80 -9.61 -5.01
CA PHE A 147 1.16 -10.75 -5.86
C PHE A 147 2.01 -10.32 -7.06
N GLY A 148 1.54 -9.34 -7.84
CA GLY A 148 2.26 -8.85 -9.01
C GLY A 148 3.61 -8.25 -8.66
N SER A 149 3.73 -7.54 -7.53
CA SER A 149 5.01 -7.01 -7.05
C SER A 149 5.99 -8.13 -6.72
N LEU A 150 5.55 -9.17 -6.01
CA LEU A 150 6.39 -10.29 -5.62
C LEU A 150 6.83 -11.13 -6.84
N ALA A 151 5.94 -11.30 -7.82
CA ALA A 151 6.29 -11.92 -9.09
C ALA A 151 7.38 -11.14 -9.85
N LEU A 152 7.33 -9.80 -9.84
CA LEU A 152 8.39 -8.97 -10.42
C LEU A 152 9.73 -9.10 -9.69
N PHE A 153 9.71 -9.40 -8.38
CA PHE A 153 10.90 -9.68 -7.58
C PHE A 153 11.30 -11.17 -7.58
N GLN A 154 10.72 -11.99 -8.46
CA GLN A 154 11.05 -13.41 -8.62
C GLN A 154 10.89 -14.25 -7.34
N PHE A 155 9.89 -13.92 -6.52
CA PHE A 155 9.48 -14.81 -5.43
C PHE A 155 8.84 -16.09 -5.99
N GLU A 156 8.96 -17.19 -5.25
CA GLU A 156 8.24 -18.42 -5.57
C GLU A 156 6.72 -18.15 -5.62
N VAL A 157 6.03 -18.85 -6.51
CA VAL A 157 4.62 -18.56 -6.80
C VAL A 157 3.76 -18.80 -5.57
N GLU A 158 4.05 -19.85 -4.82
CA GLU A 158 3.34 -20.22 -3.61
C GLU A 158 3.51 -19.18 -2.51
N ASP A 159 4.73 -18.65 -2.32
CA ASP A 159 5.02 -17.54 -1.39
C ASP A 159 4.26 -16.29 -1.79
N ALA A 160 4.27 -15.97 -3.09
CA ALA A 160 3.58 -14.81 -3.62
C ALA A 160 2.05 -14.92 -3.42
N ILE A 161 1.46 -16.10 -3.64
CA ILE A 161 0.03 -16.35 -3.40
C ILE A 161 -0.29 -16.22 -1.91
N PHE A 162 0.52 -16.82 -1.04
CA PHE A 162 0.35 -16.72 0.41
C PHE A 162 0.34 -15.26 0.86
N LEU A 163 1.39 -14.50 0.52
CA LEU A 163 1.53 -13.10 0.91
C LEU A 163 0.42 -12.22 0.34
N ALA A 164 -0.05 -12.50 -0.88
CA ALA A 164 -1.19 -11.82 -1.48
C ALA A 164 -2.52 -12.07 -0.74
N ILE A 165 -2.73 -13.29 -0.26
CA ILE A 165 -3.91 -13.63 0.55
C ILE A 165 -3.82 -12.97 1.92
N MET A 166 -2.64 -12.93 2.54
CA MET A 166 -2.43 -12.20 3.80
C MET A 166 -2.70 -10.69 3.62
N ALA A 167 -2.26 -10.11 2.51
CA ALA A 167 -2.56 -8.73 2.13
C ALA A 167 -4.08 -8.50 1.95
N ALA A 168 -4.76 -9.32 1.16
CA ALA A 168 -6.20 -9.15 0.91
C ALA A 168 -7.03 -9.37 2.18
N SER A 169 -6.75 -10.43 2.94
CA SER A 169 -7.50 -10.78 4.16
C SER A 169 -7.39 -9.73 5.26
N SER A 170 -6.20 -9.18 5.50
CA SER A 170 -6.01 -8.08 6.46
C SER A 170 -6.82 -6.83 6.08
N TYR A 171 -6.85 -6.48 4.80
CA TYR A 171 -7.68 -5.39 4.28
C TYR A 171 -9.17 -5.68 4.45
N PHE A 172 -9.61 -6.91 4.19
CA PHE A 172 -10.99 -7.34 4.43
C PHE A 172 -11.38 -7.23 5.90
N ILE A 173 -10.50 -7.63 6.83
CA ILE A 173 -10.75 -7.52 8.27
C ILE A 173 -10.90 -6.05 8.69
N HIS A 174 -10.11 -5.14 8.11
CA HIS A 174 -10.33 -3.72 8.31
C HIS A 174 -11.76 -3.31 7.92
N ILE A 175 -12.20 -3.65 6.71
CA ILE A 175 -13.53 -3.30 6.20
C ILE A 175 -14.64 -3.87 7.09
N VAL A 176 -14.53 -5.15 7.47
CA VAL A 176 -15.50 -5.82 8.35
C VAL A 176 -15.56 -5.13 9.71
N THR A 177 -14.40 -4.82 10.29
CA THR A 177 -14.30 -4.11 11.57
C THR A 177 -15.00 -2.75 11.49
N ASP A 178 -14.80 -2.04 10.39
CA ASP A 178 -15.40 -0.72 10.20
C ASP A 178 -16.92 -0.77 10.00
N PHE A 179 -17.42 -1.85 9.38
CA PHE A 179 -18.86 -2.12 9.22
C PHE A 179 -19.54 -2.56 10.51
N VAL A 180 -18.89 -3.42 11.30
CA VAL A 180 -19.46 -4.04 12.50
C VAL A 180 -19.37 -3.12 13.73
N SER A 181 -18.33 -2.31 13.85
CA SER A 181 -18.10 -1.45 15.02
C SER A 181 -19.26 -0.49 15.39
N PRO A 182 -20.03 0.11 14.46
CA PRO A 182 -21.16 0.96 14.80
C PRO A 182 -22.34 0.17 15.40
N LEU A 183 -22.50 -1.12 15.06
CA LEU A 183 -23.57 -1.96 15.58
C LEU A 183 -23.42 -2.20 17.08
N PHE A 184 -22.20 -2.41 17.55
CA PHE A 184 -21.90 -2.59 18.98
C PHE A 184 -21.97 -1.29 19.80
N ARG A 185 -21.88 -0.13 19.16
CA ARG A 185 -22.04 1.18 19.83
C ARG A 185 -23.49 1.61 20.01
N ARG A 186 -24.44 1.03 19.27
CA ARG A 186 -25.87 1.35 19.39
C ARG A 186 -26.62 0.53 20.44
N GLY A 187 -25.98 -0.49 21.01
CA GLY A 187 -26.53 -1.33 22.09
C GLY A 187 -26.16 -0.87 23.51
N LYS A 188 -25.58 0.33 23.65
CA LYS A 188 -25.36 1.05 24.90
C LYS A 188 -26.06 2.40 24.83
#